data_AF-A0A373DCZ0-F1
#
_entry.id   AF-A0A373DCZ0-F1
#
_cell.length_a   1.000
_cell.length_b   1.000
_cell.length_c   1.000
_cell.angle_alpha   90.00
_cell.angle_beta   90.00
_cell.angle_gamma   90.00
#
_symmetry.space_group_name_H-M   'P 1'
#
loop_
_entity.id
_entity.type
_entity.pdbx_description
1 polymer ?
#
loop_
_entity_poly.entity_id
_entity_poly.type
_entity_poly.pdbx_seq_one_letter_code
_entity_poly.pdbx_strand_id
1 'polypeptide(L)'
;MINYNESVMKILNRVAENLKERGFRIKIMTFNSEDIEDWQLYFGHGKALVGVDAMDVLKGIREMSLTDYVNELSREYKEPNEVPNNLTELLKNKDWVKEHLTVRVLPQEERCRPGRISRDTKFEEIRSFLFLKIRETADTIIGAYLTPEMLQEIGIPQDDAWENVYRNVEGACVIKRVKDVLAEEYPGLTMSEPELYVITNAAANYGAASILNDETLRDFGEKIDCRKFIAIPSSVHEFLLIRYSDCADDEEVIRNTIRDVNENNVAPRDRLGEFPYLITIDPDAVHVSALKG
;
A
#
# COMPACT_ATOMS: atom_id res chain seq x y z
N MET A 1 -1.93 -31.50 -22.37
CA MET A 1 -2.35 -30.22 -21.75
C MET A 1 -1.09 -29.52 -21.30
N ILE A 2 -0.77 -28.35 -21.86
CA ILE A 2 0.35 -27.56 -21.34
C ILE A 2 -0.09 -27.06 -19.96
N ASN A 3 0.73 -27.27 -18.94
CA ASN A 3 0.47 -26.76 -17.60
C ASN A 3 0.37 -25.23 -17.70
N TYR A 4 -0.70 -24.64 -17.17
CA TYR A 4 -0.93 -23.19 -17.23
C TYR A 4 0.27 -22.40 -16.68
N ASN A 5 0.86 -22.88 -15.58
CA ASN A 5 2.05 -22.30 -14.95
C ASN A 5 3.29 -22.37 -15.86
N GLU A 6 3.47 -23.46 -16.62
CA GLU A 6 4.55 -23.55 -17.61
C GLU A 6 4.36 -22.53 -18.75
N SER A 7 3.11 -22.26 -19.14
CA SER A 7 2.80 -21.26 -20.18
C SER A 7 3.15 -19.84 -19.69
N VAL A 8 2.79 -19.51 -18.45
CA VAL A 8 3.14 -18.24 -17.82
C VAL A 8 4.65 -18.12 -17.68
N MET A 9 5.33 -19.16 -17.22
CA MET A 9 6.79 -19.15 -17.08
C MET A 9 7.48 -18.93 -18.44
N LYS A 10 6.95 -19.52 -19.53
CA LYS A 10 7.45 -19.26 -20.89
C LYS A 10 7.28 -17.79 -21.30
N ILE A 11 6.15 -17.18 -20.97
CA ILE A 11 5.90 -15.75 -21.24
C ILE A 11 6.89 -14.88 -20.46
N LEU A 12 7.04 -15.11 -19.15
CA LEU A 12 7.99 -14.36 -18.31
C LEU A 12 9.41 -14.50 -18.84
N ASN A 13 9.82 -15.70 -19.24
CA ASN A 13 11.15 -15.91 -19.84
C ASN A 13 11.34 -15.14 -21.16
N ARG A 14 10.32 -15.07 -22.03
CA ARG A 14 10.40 -14.29 -23.28
C ARG A 14 10.55 -12.79 -23.03
N VAL A 15 9.82 -12.26 -22.05
CA VAL A 15 9.95 -10.86 -21.61
C VAL A 15 11.33 -10.63 -21.01
N ALA A 16 11.80 -11.54 -20.14
CA ALA A 16 13.12 -11.49 -19.54
C ALA A 16 14.25 -11.51 -20.59
N GLU A 17 14.16 -12.35 -21.62
CA GLU A 17 15.12 -12.41 -22.72
C GLU A 17 15.18 -11.08 -23.48
N ASN A 18 14.02 -10.50 -23.83
CA ASN A 18 13.95 -9.22 -24.53
C ASN A 18 14.51 -8.05 -23.69
N LEU A 19 14.29 -8.07 -22.37
CA LEU A 19 14.89 -7.08 -21.47
C LEU A 19 16.40 -7.29 -21.34
N LYS A 20 16.90 -8.54 -21.30
CA LYS A 20 18.34 -8.83 -21.31
C LYS A 20 19.01 -8.30 -22.57
N GLU A 21 18.38 -8.45 -23.74
CA GLU A 21 18.89 -7.89 -25.01
C GLU A 21 19.01 -6.37 -24.97
N ARG A 22 18.18 -5.69 -24.16
CA ARG A 22 18.24 -4.24 -23.91
C ARG A 22 19.21 -3.86 -22.79
N GLY A 23 19.98 -4.82 -22.27
CA GLY A 23 21.04 -4.58 -21.27
C GLY A 23 20.59 -4.65 -19.81
N PHE A 24 19.37 -5.12 -19.53
CA PHE A 24 18.90 -5.29 -18.15
C PHE A 24 19.38 -6.62 -17.54
N ARG A 25 19.74 -6.58 -16.25
CA ARG A 25 19.83 -7.77 -15.40
C ARG A 25 18.43 -8.20 -15.01
N ILE A 26 18.17 -9.51 -14.99
CA ILE A 26 16.84 -10.06 -14.71
C ILE A 26 16.90 -11.12 -13.62
N LYS A 27 15.88 -11.14 -12.76
CA LYS A 27 15.59 -12.24 -11.85
C LYS A 27 14.09 -12.52 -11.88
N ILE A 28 13.69 -13.77 -12.11
CA ILE A 28 12.30 -14.20 -11.92
C ILE A 28 12.22 -14.86 -10.55
N MET A 29 11.23 -14.47 -9.74
CA MET A 29 10.97 -15.06 -8.43
C MET A 29 9.57 -15.63 -8.40
N THR A 30 9.45 -16.92 -8.06
CA THR A 30 8.16 -17.60 -7.87
C THR A 30 7.79 -17.76 -6.40
N PHE A 31 8.71 -17.44 -5.48
CA PHE A 31 8.54 -17.59 -4.03
C PHE A 31 8.13 -19.01 -3.59
N ASN A 32 8.49 -20.03 -4.36
CA ASN A 32 8.03 -21.41 -4.18
C ASN A 32 6.49 -21.56 -4.18
N SER A 33 5.78 -20.62 -4.79
CA SER A 33 4.34 -20.65 -4.96
C SER A 33 3.95 -21.30 -6.29
N GLU A 34 2.90 -22.10 -6.27
CA GLU A 34 2.21 -22.60 -7.47
C GLU A 34 1.21 -21.57 -8.03
N ASP A 35 0.90 -20.51 -7.28
CA ASP A 35 0.06 -19.43 -7.75
C ASP A 35 0.90 -18.44 -8.59
N ILE A 36 0.43 -18.13 -9.79
CA ILE A 36 1.13 -17.22 -10.71
C ILE A 36 0.99 -15.76 -10.29
N GLU A 37 0.00 -15.43 -9.46
CA GLU A 37 -0.18 -14.08 -8.91
C GLU A 37 0.98 -13.66 -8.00
N ASP A 38 1.74 -14.65 -7.52
CA ASP A 38 2.95 -14.46 -6.73
C ASP A 38 4.20 -14.17 -7.54
N TRP A 39 4.18 -14.55 -8.80
CA TRP A 39 5.40 -14.56 -9.58
C TRP A 39 5.76 -13.13 -9.96
N GLN A 40 7.04 -12.81 -9.88
CA GLN A 40 7.55 -11.49 -10.21
C GLN A 40 8.75 -11.57 -11.15
N LEU A 41 8.76 -10.66 -12.11
CA LEU A 41 9.91 -10.39 -12.97
C LEU A 41 10.59 -9.12 -12.48
N TYR A 42 11.82 -9.27 -12.00
CA TYR A 42 12.67 -8.18 -11.56
C TYR A 42 13.67 -7.82 -12.64
N PHE A 43 13.75 -6.53 -13.01
CA PHE A 43 14.70 -6.05 -14.02
C PHE A 43 15.39 -4.73 -13.65
N GLY A 44 16.62 -4.52 -14.12
CA GLY A 44 17.36 -3.27 -13.90
C GLY A 44 18.84 -3.32 -14.26
N HIS A 45 19.55 -2.19 -14.19
CA HIS A 45 20.99 -2.12 -14.48
C HIS A 45 21.87 -2.21 -13.21
N GLY A 46 21.40 -1.67 -12.09
CA GLY A 46 22.19 -1.41 -10.88
C GLY A 46 22.08 -2.45 -9.75
N LYS A 47 22.12 -1.96 -8.50
CA LYS A 47 22.11 -2.75 -7.24
C LYS A 47 20.74 -3.29 -6.86
N ALA A 48 19.68 -2.63 -7.31
CA ALA A 48 18.31 -3.05 -7.10
C ALA A 48 17.61 -3.26 -8.44
N LEU A 49 16.69 -4.21 -8.46
CA LEU A 49 15.87 -4.53 -9.61
C LEU A 49 14.44 -4.04 -9.32
N VAL A 50 13.79 -3.49 -10.34
CA VAL A 50 12.38 -3.11 -10.30
C VAL A 50 11.54 -4.35 -10.59
N GLY A 51 10.59 -4.66 -9.71
CA GLY A 51 9.69 -5.81 -9.87
C GLY A 51 8.44 -5.44 -10.65
N VAL A 52 8.03 -6.32 -11.55
CA VAL A 52 6.73 -6.30 -12.23
C VAL A 52 6.02 -7.61 -11.91
N ASP A 53 4.75 -7.51 -11.51
CA ASP A 53 3.93 -8.68 -11.20
C ASP A 53 3.66 -9.49 -12.47
N ALA A 54 3.68 -10.83 -12.37
CA ALA A 54 3.48 -11.69 -13.54
C ALA A 54 2.10 -11.47 -14.17
N MET A 55 1.08 -11.13 -13.37
CA MET A 55 -0.25 -10.78 -13.88
C MET A 55 -0.23 -9.50 -14.71
N ASP A 56 0.53 -8.48 -14.29
CA ASP A 56 0.71 -7.25 -15.08
C ASP A 56 1.44 -7.55 -16.40
N VAL A 57 2.44 -8.44 -16.35
CA VAL A 57 3.10 -8.92 -17.57
C VAL A 57 2.11 -9.61 -18.51
N LEU A 58 1.29 -10.54 -18.00
CA LEU A 58 0.28 -11.26 -18.77
C LEU A 58 -0.79 -10.32 -19.35
N LYS A 59 -1.20 -9.31 -18.59
CA LYS A 59 -2.14 -8.28 -19.05
C LYS A 59 -1.52 -7.43 -20.15
N GLY A 60 -0.31 -6.93 -19.93
CA GLY A 60 0.42 -6.11 -20.90
C GLY A 60 0.61 -6.83 -22.23
N ILE A 61 1.10 -8.07 -22.23
CA ILE A 61 1.28 -8.85 -23.48
C ILE A 61 -0.04 -9.28 -24.16
N ARG A 62 -1.18 -9.17 -23.47
CA ARG A 62 -2.51 -9.39 -24.05
C ARG A 62 -3.01 -8.13 -24.76
N GLU A 63 -2.68 -6.96 -24.23
CA GLU A 63 -3.12 -5.66 -24.75
C GLU A 63 -2.23 -5.14 -25.89
N MET A 64 -0.95 -5.52 -25.90
CA MET A 64 0.00 -5.09 -26.93
C MET A 64 1.00 -6.20 -27.31
N SER A 65 1.83 -5.95 -28.32
CA SER A 65 2.86 -6.91 -28.72
C SER A 65 3.93 -7.06 -27.63
N LEU A 66 4.60 -8.22 -27.58
CA LEU A 66 5.71 -8.47 -26.65
C LEU A 66 6.77 -7.36 -26.74
N THR A 67 7.10 -6.93 -27.95
CA THR A 67 8.12 -5.91 -28.20
C THR A 67 7.68 -4.55 -27.69
N ASP A 68 6.41 -4.18 -27.92
CA ASP A 68 5.87 -2.89 -27.47
C ASP A 68 5.78 -2.83 -25.96
N TYR A 69 5.31 -3.91 -25.32
CA TYR A 69 5.27 -4.02 -23.87
C TYR A 69 6.66 -3.90 -23.23
N VAL A 70 7.65 -4.60 -23.79
CA VAL A 70 9.03 -4.49 -23.29
C VAL A 70 9.59 -3.08 -23.52
N ASN A 71 9.25 -2.43 -24.64
CA ASN A 71 9.67 -1.06 -24.90
C ASN A 71 9.02 -0.08 -23.90
N GLU A 72 7.77 -0.31 -23.51
CA GLU A 72 7.08 0.46 -22.47
C GLU A 72 7.77 0.28 -21.12
N LEU A 73 7.96 -0.96 -20.67
CA LEU A 73 8.72 -1.25 -19.43
C LEU A 73 10.11 -0.60 -19.44
N SER A 74 10.81 -0.64 -20.57
CA SER A 74 12.13 -0.03 -20.72
C SER A 74 12.08 1.50 -20.71
N ARG A 75 11.00 2.10 -21.23
CA ARG A 75 10.80 3.56 -21.27
C ARG A 75 10.42 4.10 -19.90
N GLU A 76 9.59 3.38 -19.17
CA GLU A 76 9.15 3.72 -17.81
C GLU A 76 10.21 3.39 -16.76
N TYR A 77 11.16 2.50 -17.09
CA TYR A 77 12.25 2.16 -16.20
C TYR A 77 13.05 3.39 -15.81
N LYS A 78 13.06 3.67 -14.51
CA LYS A 78 13.99 4.59 -13.87
C LYS A 78 14.94 3.75 -13.04
N GLU A 79 16.24 3.86 -13.33
CA GLU A 79 17.22 3.19 -12.50
C GLU A 79 17.05 3.68 -11.07
N PRO A 80 16.88 2.78 -10.10
CA PRO A 80 16.76 3.17 -8.72
C PRO A 80 18.17 3.51 -8.20
N ASN A 81 18.74 4.61 -8.74
CA ASN A 81 19.95 5.32 -8.28
C ASN A 81 19.81 5.78 -6.83
N GLU A 82 18.60 5.66 -6.31
CA GLU A 82 18.18 6.00 -4.99
C GLU A 82 18.44 4.88 -3.95
N VAL A 83 18.67 3.64 -4.38
CA VAL A 83 18.96 2.56 -3.42
C VAL A 83 20.33 2.78 -2.78
N PRO A 84 20.42 2.77 -1.44
CA PRO A 84 21.69 2.97 -0.75
C PRO A 84 22.73 1.94 -1.19
N ASN A 85 23.94 2.44 -1.50
CA ASN A 85 25.05 1.59 -1.92
C ASN A 85 25.48 0.56 -0.87
N ASN A 86 25.10 0.79 0.38
CA ASN A 86 25.38 0.02 1.58
C ASN A 86 24.14 -0.73 2.10
N LEU A 87 23.13 -1.03 1.27
CA LEU A 87 21.90 -1.71 1.70
C LEU A 87 22.17 -2.98 2.53
N THR A 88 23.13 -3.81 2.13
CA THR A 88 23.51 -5.01 2.89
C THR A 88 24.05 -4.70 4.29
N GLU A 89 24.71 -3.57 4.48
CA GLU A 89 25.18 -3.12 5.78
C GLU A 89 24.03 -2.52 6.61
N LEU A 90 23.12 -1.78 5.96
CA LEU A 90 21.91 -1.24 6.59
C LEU A 90 21.01 -2.36 7.12
N LEU A 91 20.80 -3.42 6.34
CA LEU A 91 20.00 -4.58 6.78
C LEU A 91 20.63 -5.35 7.94
N LYS A 92 21.95 -5.23 8.17
CA LYS A 92 22.62 -5.78 9.36
C LYS A 92 22.47 -4.87 10.59
N ASN A 93 22.13 -3.61 10.40
CA ASN A 93 21.87 -2.68 11.49
C ASN A 93 20.41 -2.81 11.94
N LYS A 94 20.20 -3.54 13.05
CA LYS A 94 18.86 -3.79 13.60
C LYS A 94 18.12 -2.52 13.99
N ASP A 95 18.82 -1.52 14.52
CA ASP A 95 18.21 -0.27 14.96
C ASP A 95 17.69 0.51 13.74
N TRP A 96 18.52 0.61 12.69
CA TRP A 96 18.09 1.20 11.42
C TRP A 96 16.88 0.45 10.84
N VAL A 97 16.91 -0.88 10.81
CA VAL A 97 15.76 -1.66 10.31
C VAL A 97 14.52 -1.32 11.12
N LYS A 98 14.58 -1.36 12.46
CA LYS A 98 13.45 -1.06 13.36
C LYS A 98 12.88 0.33 13.13
N GLU A 99 13.71 1.35 12.96
CA GLU A 99 13.28 2.73 12.67
C GLU A 99 12.58 2.87 11.31
N HIS A 100 12.85 1.98 10.37
CA HIS A 100 12.34 2.03 9.00
C HIS A 100 11.24 1.01 8.73
N LEU A 101 10.86 0.20 9.73
CA LEU A 101 9.70 -0.67 9.62
C LEU A 101 8.41 0.15 9.61
N THR A 102 7.46 -0.27 8.77
CA THR A 102 6.12 0.31 8.69
C THR A 102 5.11 -0.80 8.41
N VAL A 103 3.83 -0.41 8.44
CA VAL A 103 2.73 -1.23 7.96
C VAL A 103 2.29 -0.73 6.59
N ARG A 104 1.98 -1.66 5.69
CA ARG A 104 1.11 -1.40 4.55
C ARG A 104 -0.25 -2.06 4.79
N VAL A 105 -1.32 -1.36 4.46
CA VAL A 105 -2.67 -1.93 4.42
C VAL A 105 -3.05 -2.15 2.97
N LEU A 106 -3.63 -3.32 2.67
CA LEU A 106 -4.04 -3.74 1.33
C LEU A 106 -5.41 -4.43 1.41
N PRO A 107 -6.16 -4.50 0.31
CA PRO A 107 -7.38 -5.30 0.24
C PRO A 107 -7.10 -6.74 0.69
N GLN A 108 -8.04 -7.36 1.40
CA GLN A 108 -7.91 -8.73 1.91
C GLN A 108 -7.81 -9.75 0.78
N GLU A 109 -8.29 -9.43 -0.43
CA GLU A 109 -8.11 -10.25 -1.62
C GLU A 109 -6.63 -10.37 -2.04
N GLU A 110 -5.75 -9.44 -1.63
CA GLU A 110 -4.29 -9.60 -1.70
C GLU A 110 -3.73 -10.66 -0.73
N ARG A 111 -4.59 -11.52 -0.16
CA ARG A 111 -4.25 -12.71 0.63
C ARG A 111 -3.30 -13.68 -0.09
N CYS A 112 -3.16 -13.55 -1.41
CA CYS A 112 -2.42 -14.48 -2.25
C CYS A 112 -0.94 -14.14 -2.41
N ARG A 113 -0.25 -13.57 -1.41
CA ARG A 113 1.23 -13.50 -1.42
C ARG A 113 1.89 -14.31 -0.29
N PRO A 114 2.11 -15.63 -0.46
CA PRO A 114 2.74 -16.51 0.52
C PRO A 114 4.07 -15.94 1.02
N GLY A 115 4.30 -16.06 2.31
CA GLY A 115 5.55 -15.65 2.95
C GLY A 115 5.59 -14.20 3.43
N ARG A 116 4.63 -13.34 3.09
CA ARG A 116 4.53 -12.00 3.70
C ARG A 116 3.96 -12.10 5.11
N ILE A 117 4.63 -11.46 6.06
CA ILE A 117 4.11 -11.36 7.43
C ILE A 117 2.93 -10.39 7.45
N SER A 118 1.77 -10.87 7.91
CA SER A 118 0.53 -10.09 7.91
C SER A 118 -0.31 -10.32 9.17
N ARG A 119 -1.20 -9.36 9.47
CA ARG A 119 -2.19 -9.43 10.55
C ARG A 119 -3.55 -8.93 10.05
N ASP A 120 -4.62 -9.55 10.54
CA ASP A 120 -5.97 -9.03 10.37
C ASP A 120 -6.08 -7.64 11.01
N THR A 121 -6.95 -6.80 10.44
CA THR A 121 -7.27 -5.49 11.01
C THR A 121 -8.71 -5.49 11.50
N LYS A 122 -9.09 -4.45 12.24
CA LYS A 122 -10.49 -4.20 12.63
C LYS A 122 -11.36 -3.72 11.46
N PHE A 123 -10.78 -3.48 10.28
CA PHE A 123 -11.47 -3.13 9.06
C PHE A 123 -11.65 -4.40 8.22
N GLU A 124 -12.90 -4.85 8.07
CA GLU A 124 -13.22 -5.99 7.20
C GLU A 124 -12.66 -5.77 5.79
N GLU A 125 -12.13 -6.82 5.18
CA GLU A 125 -11.53 -6.76 3.84
C GLU A 125 -10.28 -5.90 3.72
N ILE A 126 -9.67 -5.48 4.84
CA ILE A 126 -8.37 -4.81 4.85
C ILE A 126 -7.41 -5.58 5.76
N ARG A 127 -6.24 -5.91 5.22
CA ARG A 127 -5.19 -6.64 5.94
C ARG A 127 -3.93 -5.80 6.04
N SER A 128 -3.22 -5.94 7.15
CA SER A 128 -1.94 -5.27 7.41
C SER A 128 -0.77 -6.18 7.09
N PHE A 129 0.31 -5.63 6.53
CA PHE A 129 1.52 -6.33 6.13
C PHE A 129 2.76 -5.59 6.64
N LEU A 130 3.74 -6.34 7.17
CA LEU A 130 5.04 -5.79 7.54
C LEU A 130 5.80 -5.34 6.28
N PHE A 131 6.28 -4.11 6.31
CA PHE A 131 7.00 -3.52 5.20
C PHE A 131 8.21 -2.76 5.72
N LEU A 132 9.37 -2.94 5.09
CA LEU A 132 10.58 -2.18 5.35
C LEU A 132 10.70 -1.08 4.31
N LYS A 133 10.66 0.19 4.74
CA LYS A 133 10.95 1.33 3.88
C LYS A 133 12.47 1.47 3.74
N ILE A 134 13.01 1.19 2.57
CA ILE A 134 14.44 1.36 2.31
C ILE A 134 14.73 2.83 1.99
N ARG A 135 13.83 3.46 1.24
CA ARG A 135 13.88 4.88 0.92
C ARG A 135 12.49 5.40 0.59
N GLU A 136 12.28 6.67 0.89
CA GLU A 136 11.05 7.39 0.64
C GLU A 136 11.44 8.75 0.05
N THR A 137 10.92 9.05 -1.13
CA THR A 137 10.92 10.39 -1.73
C THR A 137 9.48 10.89 -1.81
N ALA A 138 9.27 12.13 -2.25
CA ALA A 138 7.92 12.71 -2.35
C ALA A 138 6.96 11.82 -3.17
N ASP A 139 7.46 11.23 -4.26
CA ASP A 139 6.63 10.52 -5.24
C ASP A 139 6.84 8.99 -5.25
N THR A 140 7.80 8.46 -4.48
CA THR A 140 8.16 7.03 -4.58
C THR A 140 8.67 6.47 -3.26
N ILE A 141 8.10 5.32 -2.87
CA ILE A 141 8.67 4.47 -1.83
C ILE A 141 9.38 3.28 -2.47
N ILE A 142 10.64 3.10 -2.08
CA ILE A 142 11.41 1.89 -2.33
C ILE A 142 11.43 1.09 -1.02
N GLY A 143 10.95 -0.14 -1.06
CA GLY A 143 10.93 -1.01 0.11
C GLY A 143 10.59 -2.45 -0.23
N ALA A 144 10.48 -3.28 0.80
CA ALA A 144 10.18 -4.69 0.66
C ALA A 144 9.21 -5.17 1.73
N TYR A 145 8.29 -6.06 1.34
CA TYR A 145 7.51 -6.83 2.30
C TYR A 145 8.43 -7.81 3.01
N LEU A 146 8.27 -7.93 4.34
CA LEU A 146 9.10 -8.81 5.13
C LEU A 146 8.54 -10.23 5.20
N THR A 147 9.45 -11.19 5.13
CA THR A 147 9.17 -12.61 5.37
C THR A 147 9.76 -13.07 6.70
N PRO A 148 9.29 -14.19 7.26
CA PRO A 148 9.88 -14.77 8.47
C PRO A 148 11.38 -15.03 8.34
N GLU A 149 11.84 -15.48 7.16
CA GLU A 149 13.26 -15.74 6.88
C GLU A 149 14.09 -14.46 6.91
N MET A 150 13.57 -13.35 6.35
CA MET A 150 14.24 -12.05 6.40
C MET A 150 14.39 -11.58 7.85
N LEU A 151 13.32 -11.68 8.66
CA LEU A 151 13.38 -11.32 10.07
C LEU A 151 14.36 -12.20 10.86
N GLN A 152 14.43 -13.48 10.54
CA GLN A 152 15.39 -14.41 11.13
C GLN A 152 16.83 -14.04 10.77
N GLU A 153 17.11 -13.71 9.51
CA GLU A 153 18.44 -13.29 9.04
C GLU A 153 18.88 -11.97 9.68
N ILE A 154 17.97 -11.00 9.80
CA ILE A 154 18.21 -9.73 10.48
C ILE A 154 18.32 -9.95 12.00
N GLY A 155 17.68 -10.99 12.54
CA GLY A 155 17.64 -11.32 13.96
C GLY A 155 16.70 -10.42 14.76
N ILE A 156 15.52 -10.12 14.20
CA ILE A 156 14.43 -9.39 14.87
C ILE A 156 13.25 -10.35 15.05
N PRO A 157 12.79 -10.62 16.28
CA PRO A 157 11.57 -11.40 16.50
C PRO A 157 10.36 -10.76 15.82
N GLN A 158 9.43 -11.57 15.33
CA GLN A 158 8.25 -11.06 14.63
C GLN A 158 7.38 -10.15 15.50
N ASP A 159 7.22 -10.47 16.79
CA ASP A 159 6.44 -9.64 17.71
C ASP A 159 7.10 -8.29 17.97
N ASP A 160 8.43 -8.26 18.16
CA ASP A 160 9.20 -7.01 18.24
C ASP A 160 9.03 -6.18 16.96
N ALA A 161 9.06 -6.80 15.79
CA ALA A 161 8.84 -6.10 14.53
C ALA A 161 7.46 -5.43 14.51
N TRP A 162 6.42 -6.14 14.94
CA TRP A 162 5.07 -5.58 15.04
C TRP A 162 4.97 -4.43 16.06
N GLU A 163 5.62 -4.55 17.22
CA GLU A 163 5.64 -3.45 18.20
C GLU A 163 6.30 -2.19 17.61
N ASN A 164 7.42 -2.36 16.90
CA ASN A 164 8.11 -1.24 16.26
C ASN A 164 7.28 -0.60 15.15
N VAL A 165 6.58 -1.39 14.32
CA VAL A 165 5.77 -0.80 13.23
C VAL A 165 4.59 0.00 13.77
N TYR A 166 3.94 -0.44 14.85
CA TYR A 166 2.85 0.32 15.44
C TYR A 166 3.36 1.63 16.02
N ARG A 167 4.51 1.61 16.73
CA ARG A 167 5.16 2.83 17.23
C ARG A 167 5.54 3.80 16.11
N ASN A 168 6.06 3.28 14.99
CA ASN A 168 6.47 4.12 13.85
C ASN A 168 5.25 4.70 13.11
N VAL A 169 4.19 3.90 12.91
CA VAL A 169 2.93 4.37 12.31
C VAL A 169 2.29 5.44 13.21
N GLU A 170 2.28 5.21 14.51
CA GLU A 170 1.79 6.19 15.49
C GLU A 170 2.54 7.50 15.43
N GLY A 171 3.87 7.48 15.51
CA GLY A 171 4.69 8.69 15.46
C GLY A 171 4.62 9.46 14.14
N ALA A 172 4.19 8.80 13.05
CA ALA A 172 4.04 9.41 11.73
C ALA A 172 2.59 9.81 11.38
N CYS A 173 1.61 9.37 12.17
CA CYS A 173 0.18 9.56 11.94
C CYS A 173 -0.18 11.04 11.98
N VAL A 174 -0.95 11.49 10.98
CA VAL A 174 -1.48 12.85 10.92
C VAL A 174 -2.95 12.83 10.51
N ILE A 175 -3.74 13.72 11.12
CA ILE A 175 -5.11 14.00 10.70
C ILE A 175 -5.21 15.48 10.33
N LYS A 176 -5.60 15.77 9.09
CA LYS A 176 -5.72 17.12 8.54
C LYS A 176 -7.11 17.36 8.00
N ARG A 177 -7.58 18.61 8.00
CA ARG A 177 -8.80 18.97 7.26
C ARG A 177 -8.47 19.05 5.78
N VAL A 178 -9.32 18.47 4.93
CA VAL A 178 -9.13 18.52 3.46
C VAL A 178 -9.03 19.96 2.98
N LYS A 179 -9.85 20.86 3.52
CA LYS A 179 -9.81 22.28 3.15
C LYS A 179 -8.46 22.95 3.45
N ASP A 180 -7.76 22.54 4.51
CA ASP A 180 -6.47 23.12 4.86
C ASP A 180 -5.40 22.65 3.87
N VAL A 181 -5.42 21.35 3.53
CA VAL A 181 -4.53 20.77 2.50
C VAL A 181 -4.75 21.44 1.15
N LEU A 182 -6.00 21.62 0.74
CA LEU A 182 -6.33 22.27 -0.54
C LEU A 182 -6.04 23.77 -0.55
N ALA A 183 -6.18 24.46 0.57
CA ALA A 183 -5.88 25.89 0.65
C ALA A 183 -4.38 26.20 0.49
N GLU A 184 -3.51 25.25 0.87
CA GLU A 184 -2.06 25.34 0.63
C GLU A 184 -1.73 25.27 -0.87
N GLU A 185 -2.41 24.39 -1.62
CA GLU A 185 -2.19 24.22 -3.06
C GLU A 185 -2.97 25.23 -3.93
N TYR A 186 -4.18 25.60 -3.50
CA TYR A 186 -5.11 26.45 -4.23
C TYR A 186 -5.65 27.58 -3.33
N PRO A 187 -4.87 28.66 -3.13
CA PRO A 187 -5.29 29.77 -2.30
C PRO A 187 -6.61 30.39 -2.77
N GLY A 188 -7.61 30.43 -1.88
CA GLY A 188 -8.93 31.02 -2.16
C GLY A 188 -10.02 30.01 -2.54
N LEU A 189 -9.70 28.71 -2.64
CA LEU A 189 -10.72 27.67 -2.76
C LEU A 189 -11.52 27.56 -1.45
N THR A 190 -12.83 27.82 -1.53
CA THR A 190 -13.75 27.60 -0.41
C THR A 190 -14.52 26.30 -0.65
N MET A 191 -14.32 25.31 0.21
CA MET A 191 -15.17 24.11 0.23
C MET A 191 -16.42 24.35 1.08
N SER A 192 -17.58 23.89 0.59
CA SER A 192 -18.79 23.79 1.41
C SER A 192 -18.75 22.55 2.29
N GLU A 193 -19.66 22.48 3.25
CA GLU A 193 -19.93 21.27 4.04
C GLU A 193 -20.27 20.06 3.16
N PRO A 194 -20.01 18.82 3.63
CA PRO A 194 -19.49 18.47 4.96
C PRO A 194 -17.98 18.67 5.12
N GLU A 195 -17.52 18.88 6.36
CA GLU A 195 -16.10 18.95 6.66
C GLU A 195 -15.47 17.55 6.54
N LEU A 196 -14.49 17.42 5.65
CA LEU A 196 -13.74 16.20 5.42
C LEU A 196 -12.37 16.26 6.11
N TYR A 197 -11.94 15.14 6.66
CA TYR A 197 -10.61 14.98 7.22
C TYR A 197 -9.86 13.87 6.51
N VAL A 198 -8.55 14.03 6.34
CA VAL A 198 -7.64 13.01 5.82
C VAL A 198 -6.86 12.46 7.00
N ILE A 199 -6.89 11.15 7.20
CA ILE A 199 -5.95 10.44 8.08
C ILE A 199 -4.92 9.70 7.23
N THR A 200 -3.67 10.09 7.40
CA THR A 200 -2.52 9.62 6.61
C THR A 200 -1.25 9.72 7.47
N ASN A 201 -0.08 9.59 6.86
CA ASN A 201 1.20 9.86 7.50
C ASN A 201 1.85 11.15 6.97
N ALA A 202 2.89 11.64 7.64
CA ALA A 202 3.57 12.89 7.28
C ALA A 202 4.09 12.94 5.83
N ALA A 203 4.38 11.80 5.22
CA ALA A 203 4.85 11.68 3.85
C ALA A 203 3.73 11.47 2.82
N ALA A 204 2.46 11.34 3.26
CA ALA A 204 1.30 10.99 2.44
C ALA A 204 1.48 9.72 1.58
N ASN A 205 2.36 8.81 2.00
CA ASN A 205 2.70 7.61 1.25
C ASN A 205 2.51 6.36 2.13
N TYR A 206 1.64 5.45 1.68
CA TYR A 206 1.14 4.29 2.45
C TYR A 206 0.57 4.66 3.83
N GLY A 207 0.07 5.89 3.96
CA GLY A 207 -0.42 6.45 5.22
C GLY A 207 -1.76 5.90 5.68
N ALA A 208 -2.49 5.13 4.87
CA ALA A 208 -3.77 4.55 5.26
C ALA A 208 -3.64 3.64 6.50
N ALA A 209 -2.45 3.07 6.75
CA ALA A 209 -2.16 2.32 7.97
C ALA A 209 -2.38 3.12 9.26
N SER A 210 -2.36 4.45 9.19
CA SER A 210 -2.61 5.36 10.30
C SER A 210 -4.01 5.23 10.90
N ILE A 211 -4.99 4.73 10.12
CA ILE A 211 -6.35 4.41 10.60
C ILE A 211 -6.36 3.32 11.69
N LEU A 212 -5.29 2.54 11.79
CA LEU A 212 -5.15 1.50 12.80
C LEU A 212 -4.75 2.06 14.18
N ASN A 213 -4.41 3.35 14.27
CA ASN A 213 -4.05 3.98 15.54
C ASN A 213 -5.29 4.46 16.30
N ASP A 214 -5.72 3.65 17.27
CA ASP A 214 -6.85 3.95 18.15
C ASP A 214 -6.62 5.19 19.02
N GLU A 215 -5.39 5.42 19.49
CA GLU A 215 -5.07 6.57 20.33
C GLU A 215 -5.21 7.87 19.56
N THR A 216 -4.64 7.93 18.34
CA THR A 216 -4.82 9.12 17.49
C THR A 216 -6.28 9.36 17.12
N LEU A 217 -7.06 8.29 16.84
CA LEU A 217 -8.49 8.43 16.57
C LEU A 217 -9.24 8.97 17.80
N ARG A 218 -8.95 8.45 19.00
CA ARG A 218 -9.55 8.93 20.26
C ARG A 218 -9.22 10.40 20.50
N ASP A 219 -7.94 10.76 20.48
CA ASP A 219 -7.46 12.13 20.72
C ASP A 219 -8.08 13.12 19.72
N PHE A 220 -8.16 12.71 18.46
CA PHE A 220 -8.78 13.51 17.42
C PHE A 220 -10.29 13.67 17.64
N GLY A 221 -10.99 12.57 17.97
CA GLY A 221 -12.42 12.61 18.30
C GLY A 221 -12.71 13.53 19.48
N GLU A 222 -11.88 13.53 20.52
CA GLU A 222 -11.99 14.46 21.65
C GLU A 222 -11.77 15.91 21.24
N LYS A 223 -10.73 16.16 20.43
CA LYS A 223 -10.39 17.51 19.96
C LYS A 223 -11.51 18.18 19.18
N ILE A 224 -12.31 17.40 18.43
CA ILE A 224 -13.40 17.94 17.60
C ILE A 224 -14.80 17.63 18.14
N ASP A 225 -14.89 17.14 19.38
CA ASP A 225 -16.12 16.69 20.03
C ASP A 225 -16.97 15.74 19.15
N CYS A 226 -16.33 14.69 18.64
CA CYS A 226 -16.96 13.70 17.79
C CYS A 226 -16.61 12.28 18.23
N ARG A 227 -17.65 11.44 18.37
CA ARG A 227 -17.50 10.03 18.75
C ARG A 227 -17.87 9.05 17.64
N LYS A 228 -18.33 9.52 16.48
CA LYS A 228 -18.74 8.68 15.36
C LYS A 228 -18.30 9.25 14.02
N PHE A 229 -17.56 8.44 13.26
CA PHE A 229 -17.07 8.81 11.93
C PHE A 229 -17.48 7.80 10.89
N ILE A 230 -17.78 8.28 9.69
CA ILE A 230 -17.69 7.48 8.47
C ILE A 230 -16.25 7.54 7.99
N ALA A 231 -15.61 6.38 7.88
CA ALA A 231 -14.27 6.22 7.35
C ALA A 231 -14.32 5.60 5.95
N ILE A 232 -13.75 6.30 4.97
CA ILE A 232 -13.74 5.92 3.56
C ILE A 232 -12.31 5.48 3.20
N PRO A 233 -12.10 4.23 2.74
CA PRO A 233 -10.79 3.72 2.32
C PRO A 233 -10.40 4.32 0.95
N SER A 234 -10.00 5.59 0.92
CA SER A 234 -9.78 6.34 -0.32
C SER A 234 -8.65 5.75 -1.17
N SER A 235 -7.56 5.31 -0.54
CA SER A 235 -6.46 4.60 -1.19
C SER A 235 -5.58 3.89 -0.16
N VAL A 236 -4.57 3.16 -0.61
CA VAL A 236 -3.51 2.63 0.27
C VAL A 236 -2.71 3.75 0.96
N HIS A 237 -2.84 5.00 0.53
CA HIS A 237 -2.12 6.15 1.07
C HIS A 237 -2.89 6.91 2.15
N GLU A 238 -4.22 6.81 2.19
CA GLU A 238 -5.03 7.57 3.15
C GLU A 238 -6.46 7.04 3.31
N PHE A 239 -7.07 7.40 4.44
CA PHE A 239 -8.51 7.34 4.64
C PHE A 239 -9.09 8.75 4.70
N LEU A 240 -10.33 8.90 4.22
CA LEU A 240 -11.13 10.08 4.51
C LEU A 240 -12.05 9.80 5.69
N LEU A 241 -12.20 10.77 6.57
CA LEU A 241 -13.11 10.73 7.70
C LEU A 241 -14.15 11.84 7.56
N ILE A 242 -15.39 11.49 7.80
CA ILE A 242 -16.53 12.40 7.86
C ILE A 242 -17.22 12.19 9.20
N ARG A 243 -17.64 13.26 9.88
CA ARG A 243 -18.48 13.10 11.06
C ARG A 243 -19.78 12.40 10.64
N TYR A 244 -20.20 11.40 11.41
CA TYR A 244 -21.43 10.67 11.11
C TYR A 244 -22.66 11.61 11.06
N SER A 245 -22.68 12.65 11.89
CA SER A 245 -23.74 13.68 11.91
C SER A 245 -23.80 14.55 10.65
N ASP A 246 -22.68 14.68 9.95
CA ASP A 246 -22.54 15.56 8.79
C ASP A 246 -22.78 14.79 7.48
N CYS A 247 -22.82 13.46 7.57
CA CYS A 247 -23.11 12.58 6.46
C CYS A 247 -24.62 12.56 6.20
N ALA A 248 -25.06 13.31 5.19
CA ALA A 248 -26.46 13.33 4.76
C ALA A 248 -26.81 12.18 3.80
N ASP A 249 -25.79 11.56 3.19
CA ASP A 249 -25.96 10.51 2.21
C ASP A 249 -26.21 9.15 2.88
N ASP A 250 -27.04 8.34 2.22
CA ASP A 250 -27.24 6.94 2.58
C ASP A 250 -25.95 6.13 2.32
N GLU A 251 -25.72 5.08 3.09
CA GLU A 251 -24.60 4.14 2.94
C GLU A 251 -24.48 3.59 1.51
N GLU A 252 -25.59 3.37 0.82
CA GLU A 252 -25.59 2.91 -0.59
C GLU A 252 -25.00 3.97 -1.53
N VAL A 253 -25.33 5.25 -1.32
CA VAL A 253 -24.81 6.37 -2.14
C VAL A 253 -23.31 6.49 -1.95
N ILE A 254 -22.84 6.50 -0.70
CA ILE A 254 -21.41 6.61 -0.39
C ILE A 254 -20.63 5.46 -1.03
N ARG A 255 -21.16 4.23 -0.94
CA ARG A 255 -20.52 3.05 -1.54
C ARG A 255 -20.45 3.14 -3.06
N ASN A 256 -21.53 3.57 -3.71
CA ASN A 256 -21.53 3.75 -5.16
C ASN A 256 -20.53 4.83 -5.58
N THR A 257 -20.39 5.91 -4.82
CA THR A 257 -19.35 6.92 -5.05
C THR A 257 -17.95 6.36 -4.88
N ILE A 258 -17.69 5.56 -3.84
CA ILE A 258 -16.37 4.92 -3.63
C ILE A 258 -16.02 4.05 -4.84
N ARG A 259 -16.95 3.20 -5.29
CA ARG A 259 -16.74 2.32 -6.44
C ARG A 259 -16.44 3.10 -7.72
N ASP A 260 -17.23 4.14 -8.00
CA ASP A 260 -17.04 4.98 -9.19
C ASP A 260 -15.68 5.70 -9.19
N VAL A 261 -15.29 6.26 -8.03
CA VAL A 261 -13.97 6.91 -7.87
C VAL A 261 -12.84 5.88 -7.98
N ASN A 262 -12.98 4.71 -7.36
CA ASN A 262 -12.00 3.65 -7.49
C ASN A 262 -11.80 3.25 -8.95
N GLU A 263 -12.89 3.01 -9.69
CA GLU A 263 -12.87 2.58 -11.08
C GLU A 263 -12.25 3.62 -12.02
N ASN A 264 -12.58 4.91 -11.84
CA ASN A 264 -12.25 5.97 -12.80
C ASN A 264 -11.04 6.83 -12.41
N ASN A 265 -10.70 6.93 -11.12
CA ASN A 265 -9.73 7.91 -10.61
C ASN A 265 -8.59 7.32 -9.79
N VAL A 266 -8.71 6.07 -9.31
CA VAL A 266 -7.67 5.41 -8.50
C VAL A 266 -7.03 4.28 -9.29
N ALA A 267 -5.70 4.30 -9.37
CA ALA A 267 -4.95 3.22 -10.00
C ALA A 267 -5.21 1.89 -9.28
N PRO A 268 -5.36 0.75 -9.99
CA PRO A 268 -5.69 -0.54 -9.37
C PRO A 268 -4.82 -0.92 -8.17
N ARG A 269 -3.51 -0.62 -8.24
CA ARG A 269 -2.53 -0.88 -7.17
C ARG A 269 -2.67 -0.01 -5.92
N ASP A 270 -3.42 1.08 -6.01
CA ASP A 270 -3.61 2.04 -4.92
C ASP A 270 -5.01 1.94 -4.29
N ARG A 271 -5.90 1.10 -4.84
CA ARG A 271 -7.25 0.85 -4.30
C ARG A 271 -7.16 0.05 -3.00
N LEU A 272 -7.95 0.44 -2.00
CA LEU A 272 -7.90 -0.20 -0.67
C LEU A 272 -9.20 -0.90 -0.27
N GLY A 273 -10.36 -0.37 -0.63
CA GLY A 273 -11.64 -0.98 -0.31
C GLY A 273 -12.81 -0.35 -1.07
N GLU A 274 -13.92 -1.07 -1.13
CA GLU A 274 -15.09 -0.71 -1.95
C GLU A 274 -16.31 -0.28 -1.12
N PHE A 275 -16.16 -0.12 0.20
CA PHE A 275 -17.24 0.31 1.09
C PHE A 275 -16.71 1.12 2.27
N PRO A 276 -17.55 2.00 2.86
CA PRO A 276 -17.18 2.77 4.02
C PRO A 276 -17.31 1.94 5.31
N TYR A 277 -16.73 2.46 6.38
CA TYR A 277 -16.81 1.89 7.73
C TYR A 277 -17.36 2.93 8.70
N LEU A 278 -18.19 2.50 9.64
CA LEU A 278 -18.54 3.31 10.80
C LEU A 278 -17.51 3.06 11.90
N ILE A 279 -16.83 4.13 12.31
CA ILE A 279 -15.97 4.17 13.50
C ILE A 279 -16.78 4.75 14.65
N THR A 280 -16.83 4.02 15.77
CA THR A 280 -17.36 4.52 17.05
C THR A 280 -16.24 4.56 18.08
N ILE A 281 -16.10 5.71 18.73
CA ILE A 281 -15.06 5.97 19.72
C ILE A 281 -15.66 5.94 21.11
N ASP A 282 -15.22 4.96 21.90
CA ASP A 282 -15.46 4.88 23.33
C ASP A 282 -14.20 5.32 24.11
N PRO A 283 -14.28 5.59 25.42
CA PRO A 283 -13.14 6.06 26.20
C PRO A 283 -11.89 5.16 26.10
N ASP A 284 -12.09 3.85 26.08
CA ASP A 284 -11.00 2.86 26.12
C ASP A 284 -10.82 2.07 24.83
N ALA A 285 -11.68 2.28 23.82
CA ALA A 285 -11.72 1.44 22.62
C ALA A 285 -12.24 2.17 21.38
N VAL A 286 -11.77 1.74 20.21
CA VAL A 286 -12.32 2.17 18.93
C VAL A 286 -12.95 0.98 18.22
N HIS A 287 -14.27 1.06 18.03
CA HIS A 287 -15.05 0.04 17.35
C HIS A 287 -15.24 0.40 15.88
N VAL A 288 -15.21 -0.61 15.01
CA VAL A 288 -15.35 -0.45 13.56
C VAL A 288 -16.37 -1.46 13.04
N SER A 289 -17.31 -1.00 12.22
CA SER A 289 -18.26 -1.86 11.51
C SER A 289 -18.32 -1.49 10.02
N ALA A 290 -18.24 -2.48 9.15
CA ALA A 290 -18.36 -2.27 7.71
C ALA A 290 -19.80 -1.92 7.31
N LEU A 291 -19.98 -0.91 6.45
CA LEU A 291 -21.27 -0.46 5.96
C LEU A 291 -21.57 -1.07 4.59
N LYS A 292 -21.92 -2.36 4.63
CA LYS A 292 -22.10 -3.23 3.45
C LYS A 292 -23.54 -3.34 2.96
N GLY A 293 -24.50 -2.65 3.60
CA GLY A 293 -25.92 -2.64 3.20
C GLY A 293 -26.66 -3.89 3.61
#